data_AF-A0A515EMR5-F1
#
_entry.id   AF-A0A515EMR5-F1
#
_cell.length_a   1.000
_cell.length_b   1.000
_cell.length_c   1.000
_cell.angle_alpha   90.00
_cell.angle_beta   90.00
_cell.angle_gamma   90.00
#
_symmetry.space_group_name_H-M   'P 1'
#
loop_
_entity.id
_entity.type
_entity.pdbx_description
1 polymer ?
#
loop_
_entity_poly.entity_id
_entity_poly.type
_entity_poly.pdbx_seq_one_letter_code
_entity_poly.pdbx_strand_id
1 'polypeptide(L)'
;MSELHKPARVWIGYWLLGVAAVHTVVGALMFHADLLALVRDGVWDSVGEDPRRAGVVFFLLVGFWFVLQGLAITALERTGDLPALRQQGYGLLVLSLVSVVLMPSSGFWLFAPAIWALLRSRRD
;
A
#
# COMPACT_ATOMS: atom_id res chain seq x y z
N MET A 1 39.76 14.35 -2.00
CA MET A 1 39.04 13.10 -2.27
C MET A 1 37.58 13.36 -1.95
N SER A 2 36.73 13.57 -2.95
CA SER A 2 35.29 13.78 -2.69
C SER A 2 34.73 12.49 -2.12
N GLU A 3 34.15 12.55 -0.93
CA GLU A 3 33.37 11.43 -0.41
C GLU A 3 32.30 11.09 -1.44
N LEU A 4 32.40 9.88 -1.99
CA LEU A 4 31.46 9.35 -2.94
C LEU A 4 30.14 9.16 -2.18
N HIS A 5 29.25 10.16 -2.24
CA HIS A 5 27.94 10.09 -1.61
C HIS A 5 27.19 8.91 -2.25
N LYS A 6 27.17 7.76 -1.57
CA LYS A 6 26.42 6.60 -2.05
C LYS A 6 24.95 7.03 -2.12
N PRO A 7 24.29 6.90 -3.28
CA PRO A 7 22.87 7.20 -3.35
C PRO A 7 22.13 6.30 -2.36
N ALA A 8 21.24 6.89 -1.56
CA ALA A 8 20.37 6.14 -0.67
C ALA A 8 19.63 5.06 -1.48
N ARG A 9 19.59 3.83 -0.95
CA ARG A 9 18.85 2.74 -1.60
C ARG A 9 17.35 3.02 -1.47
N VAL A 10 16.71 3.40 -2.58
CA VAL A 10 15.26 3.63 -2.65
C VAL A 10 14.61 2.40 -3.25
N TRP A 11 14.03 1.55 -2.40
CA TRP A 11 13.42 0.29 -2.86
C TRP A 11 12.17 -0.09 -2.06
N ILE A 12 12.06 0.33 -0.80
CA ILE A 12 10.93 -0.01 0.07
C ILE A 12 9.66 0.61 -0.50
N GLY A 13 9.73 1.87 -0.93
CA GLY A 13 8.61 2.56 -1.55
C GLY A 13 8.20 1.91 -2.88
N TYR A 14 9.17 1.52 -3.72
CA TYR A 14 8.89 0.81 -4.98
C TYR A 14 8.31 -0.59 -4.76
N TRP A 15 8.73 -1.31 -3.70
CA TRP A 15 8.11 -2.57 -3.31
C TRP A 15 6.62 -2.36 -3.00
N LEU A 16 6.28 -1.35 -2.20
CA LEU A 16 4.89 -1.05 -1.85
C LEU A 16 4.07 -0.63 -3.07
N LEU A 17 4.66 0.10 -4.03
CA LEU A 17 4.02 0.40 -5.31
C LEU A 17 3.75 -0.87 -6.13
N GLY A 18 4.67 -1.84 -6.11
CA GLY A 18 4.45 -3.16 -6.71
C GLY A 18 3.29 -3.90 -6.05
N VAL A 19 3.23 -3.91 -4.71
CA VAL A 19 2.09 -4.50 -3.97
C VAL A 19 0.78 -3.78 -4.29
N ALA A 20 0.80 -2.44 -4.40
CA ALA A 20 -0.36 -1.65 -4.79
C ALA A 20 -0.88 -2.04 -6.18
N ALA A 21 0.02 -2.19 -7.15
CA ALA A 21 -0.31 -2.62 -8.50
C ALA A 21 -0.94 -4.02 -8.50
N VAL A 22 -0.33 -4.98 -7.79
CA VAL A 22 -0.88 -6.34 -7.66
C VAL A 22 -2.27 -6.32 -7.01
N HIS A 23 -2.44 -5.62 -5.90
CA HIS A 23 -3.72 -5.54 -5.20
C HIS A 23 -4.82 -4.93 -6.07
N THR A 24 -4.50 -3.84 -6.77
CA THR A 24 -5.44 -3.14 -7.66
C THR A 24 -5.82 -4.01 -8.86
N VAL A 25 -4.84 -4.66 -9.50
CA VAL A 25 -5.10 -5.55 -10.65
C VAL A 25 -5.94 -6.76 -10.23
N VAL A 26 -5.62 -7.39 -9.10
CA VAL A 26 -6.41 -8.50 -8.56
C VAL A 26 -7.85 -8.07 -8.28
N GLY A 27 -8.05 -6.93 -7.62
CA GLY A 27 -9.38 -6.36 -7.39
C GLY A 27 -10.13 -6.09 -8.68
N ALA A 28 -9.48 -5.45 -9.66
CA ALA A 28 -10.08 -5.15 -10.95
C ALA A 28 -10.50 -6.41 -11.71
N LEU A 29 -9.69 -7.49 -11.68
CA LEU A 29 -10.02 -8.76 -12.33
C LEU A 29 -11.18 -9.48 -11.62
N MET A 30 -11.14 -9.54 -10.29
CA MET A 30 -12.17 -10.20 -9.48
C MET A 30 -13.54 -9.51 -9.58
N PHE A 31 -13.56 -8.18 -9.69
CA PHE A 31 -14.77 -7.36 -9.62
C PHE A 31 -15.08 -6.59 -10.92
N HIS A 32 -14.52 -7.01 -12.07
CA HIS A 32 -14.64 -6.26 -13.32
C HIS A 32 -16.10 -5.95 -13.72
N ALA A 33 -17.02 -6.91 -13.52
CA ALA A 33 -18.43 -6.74 -13.85
C ALA A 33 -19.13 -5.73 -12.92
N ASP A 34 -18.84 -5.81 -11.61
CA ASP A 34 -19.36 -4.90 -10.60
C ASP A 34 -18.82 -3.47 -10.78
N LEU A 35 -17.54 -3.34 -11.17
CA LEU A 35 -16.92 -2.07 -11.47
C LEU A 35 -17.60 -1.36 -12.66
N LEU A 36 -17.89 -2.10 -13.73
CA LEU A 36 -18.62 -1.58 -14.88
C LEU A 36 -20.06 -1.19 -14.51
N ALA A 37 -20.72 -1.97 -13.65
CA ALA A 37 -22.05 -1.63 -13.13
C ALA A 37 -22.03 -0.33 -12.32
N LEU A 38 -21.03 -0.15 -11.44
CA LEU A 38 -20.86 1.07 -10.64
C LEU A 38 -20.73 2.32 -11.50
N VAL A 39 -19.99 2.22 -12.61
CA VAL A 39 -19.81 3.34 -13.56
C VAL A 39 -21.10 3.61 -14.35
N ARG A 40 -21.81 2.56 -14.77
CA ARG A 40 -23.06 2.68 -15.55
C ARG A 40 -24.21 3.27 -14.75
N ASP A 41 -24.32 2.88 -13.48
CA ASP A 41 -25.42 3.28 -12.60
C ASP A 41 -25.20 4.69 -12.01
N GLY A 42 -24.04 5.30 -12.30
CA GLY A 42 -23.60 6.57 -11.72
C GLY A 42 -22.85 6.35 -10.40
N VAL A 43 -21.87 7.21 -10.11
CA VAL A 43 -20.94 7.00 -8.98
C VAL A 43 -21.46 7.51 -7.63
N TRP A 44 -22.40 8.45 -7.64
CA TRP A 44 -22.95 9.05 -6.42
C TRP A 44 -23.82 8.05 -5.66
N ASP A 45 -23.51 7.82 -4.38
CA ASP A 45 -24.19 6.85 -3.50
C ASP A 45 -24.36 5.44 -4.11
N SER A 46 -23.42 5.08 -4.98
CA SER A 46 -23.52 3.90 -5.85
C SER A 46 -23.29 2.56 -5.14
N VAL A 47 -22.66 2.59 -3.95
CA VAL A 47 -22.38 1.39 -3.14
C VAL A 47 -23.65 0.88 -2.47
N GLY A 48 -24.46 1.78 -1.90
CA GLY A 48 -25.64 1.43 -1.11
C GLY A 48 -25.36 0.36 -0.06
N GLU A 49 -26.27 -0.61 0.06
CA GLU A 49 -26.13 -1.77 0.95
C GLU A 49 -25.57 -3.02 0.23
N ASP A 50 -25.08 -2.90 -1.01
CA ASP A 50 -24.60 -4.04 -1.81
C ASP A 50 -23.17 -4.47 -1.37
N PRO A 51 -23.01 -5.66 -0.76
CA PRO A 51 -21.71 -6.12 -0.28
C PRO A 51 -20.68 -6.32 -1.40
N ARG A 52 -21.11 -6.62 -2.63
CA ARG A 52 -20.19 -6.76 -3.77
C ARG A 52 -19.63 -5.41 -4.18
N ARG A 53 -20.48 -4.37 -4.26
CA ARG A 53 -20.04 -3.00 -4.56
C ARG A 53 -19.13 -2.46 -3.46
N ALA A 54 -19.44 -2.76 -2.20
CA ALA A 54 -18.57 -2.43 -1.07
C ALA A 54 -17.19 -3.10 -1.22
N GLY A 55 -17.14 -4.36 -1.65
CA GLY A 55 -15.90 -5.06 -1.98
C GLY A 55 -15.08 -4.36 -3.07
N VAL A 56 -15.72 -3.95 -4.18
CA VAL A 56 -15.04 -3.22 -5.27
C VAL A 56 -14.40 -1.93 -4.75
N VAL A 57 -15.18 -1.12 -4.06
CA VAL A 57 -14.73 0.18 -3.55
C VAL A 57 -13.63 0.00 -2.50
N PHE A 58 -13.71 -1.04 -1.67
CA PHE A 58 -12.63 -1.40 -0.75
C PHE A 58 -11.32 -1.68 -1.51
N PHE A 59 -11.32 -2.56 -2.51
CA PHE A 59 -10.11 -2.86 -3.29
C PHE A 59 -9.54 -1.62 -3.99
N LEU A 60 -10.39 -0.75 -4.52
CA LEU A 60 -9.95 0.49 -5.17
C LEU A 60 -9.34 1.49 -4.18
N LEU A 61 -10.03 1.78 -3.08
CA LEU A 61 -9.58 2.77 -2.10
C LEU A 61 -8.33 2.28 -1.36
N VAL A 62 -8.29 1.01 -0.99
CA VAL A 62 -7.11 0.42 -0.34
C VAL A 62 -5.94 0.33 -1.30
N GLY A 63 -6.18 -0.05 -2.56
CA GLY A 63 -5.15 -0.03 -3.62
C GLY A 63 -4.57 1.37 -3.83
N PHE A 64 -5.43 2.39 -3.90
CA PHE A 64 -4.99 3.78 -3.99
C PHE A 64 -4.21 4.22 -2.74
N TRP A 65 -4.66 3.85 -1.54
CA TRP A 65 -3.93 4.11 -0.31
C TRP A 65 -2.54 3.45 -0.30
N PHE A 66 -2.39 2.24 -0.85
CA PHE A 66 -1.08 1.58 -1.01
C PHE A 66 -0.15 2.39 -1.92
N VAL A 67 -0.68 2.97 -3.00
CA VAL A 67 0.10 3.87 -3.89
C VAL A 67 0.59 5.08 -3.11
N LEU A 68 -0.28 5.75 -2.35
CA LEU A 68 0.10 6.91 -1.54
C LEU A 68 1.19 6.57 -0.54
N GLN A 69 1.10 5.42 0.14
CA GLN A 69 2.13 4.95 1.07
C GLN A 69 3.45 4.64 0.36
N GLY A 70 3.41 4.00 -0.80
CA GLY A 70 4.59 3.73 -1.61
C GLY A 70 5.30 5.01 -2.05
N LEU A 71 4.55 6.03 -2.48
CA LEU A 71 5.09 7.35 -2.83
C LEU A 71 5.67 8.07 -1.62
N ALA A 72 4.96 8.08 -0.49
CA ALA A 72 5.42 8.72 0.74
C ALA A 72 6.74 8.09 1.24
N ILE A 73 6.82 6.76 1.27
CA ILE A 73 8.04 6.07 1.69
C ILE A 73 9.17 6.27 0.69
N THR A 74 8.90 6.27 -0.63
CA THR A 74 9.90 6.60 -1.66
C THR A 74 10.48 8.00 -1.41
N ALA A 75 9.65 8.98 -1.07
CA ALA A 75 10.09 10.33 -0.75
C ALA A 75 10.97 10.37 0.51
N LEU A 76 10.57 9.66 1.58
CA LEU A 76 11.34 9.56 2.82
C LEU A 76 12.67 8.81 2.64
N GLU A 77 12.71 7.76 1.81
CA GLU A 77 13.96 7.07 1.46
C GLU A 77 14.95 8.02 0.75
N ARG A 78 14.45 8.93 -0.09
CA ARG A 78 15.27 9.91 -0.79
C ARG A 78 15.81 11.02 0.13
N THR A 79 15.10 11.36 1.20
CA THR A 79 15.59 12.33 2.20
C THR A 79 16.49 11.70 3.26
N GLY A 80 16.46 10.37 3.41
CA GLY A 80 17.21 9.66 4.44
C GLY A 80 16.67 9.88 5.86
N ASP A 81 15.41 10.30 6.00
CA ASP A 81 14.76 10.53 7.30
C ASP A 81 14.42 9.20 7.99
N LEU A 82 15.41 8.64 8.69
CA LEU A 82 15.24 7.36 9.38
C LEU A 82 14.18 7.36 10.48
N PRO A 83 14.04 8.41 11.33
CA PRO A 83 12.93 8.49 12.28
C PRO A 83 11.56 8.37 11.58
N ALA A 84 11.34 9.13 10.50
CA ALA A 84 10.07 9.08 9.77
C ALA A 84 9.84 7.72 9.12
N LEU A 85 10.87 7.11 8.51
CA LEU A 85 10.79 5.76 7.95
C LEU A 85 10.41 4.72 9.00
N ARG A 86 11.00 4.77 10.19
CA ARG A 86 10.64 3.86 11.30
C ARG A 86 9.21 4.07 11.78
N GLN A 87 8.76 5.33 11.86
CA GLN A 87 7.37 5.63 12.21
C GLN A 87 6.39 5.02 11.20
N GLN A 88 6.67 5.12 9.90
CA GLN A 88 5.89 4.43 8.87
C GLN A 88 5.93 2.91 9.06
N GLY A 89 7.10 2.35 9.38
CA GLY A 89 7.26 0.92 9.67
C GLY A 89 6.35 0.42 10.81
N TYR A 90 6.27 1.16 11.92
CA TYR A 90 5.36 0.82 13.03
C TYR A 90 3.88 0.94 12.64
N GLY A 91 3.50 2.00 11.92
CA GLY A 91 2.12 2.17 11.44
C GLY A 91 1.69 1.02 10.52
N LEU A 92 2.55 0.67 9.56
CA LEU A 92 2.33 -0.46 8.65
C LEU A 92 2.29 -1.80 9.39
N LEU A 93 3.11 -1.99 10.43
CA LEU A 93 3.10 -3.20 11.25
C LEU A 93 1.76 -3.36 11.96
N VAL A 94 1.30 -2.34 12.68
CA VAL A 94 0.03 -2.39 13.42
C VAL A 94 -1.12 -2.66 12.45
N LEU A 95 -1.19 -1.92 11.34
CA LEU A 95 -2.24 -2.10 10.35
C LEU A 95 -2.22 -3.50 9.74
N SER A 96 -1.02 -4.03 9.41
CA SER A 96 -0.90 -5.36 8.81
C SER A 96 -1.28 -6.45 9.80
N LEU A 97 -0.90 -6.34 11.07
CA LEU A 97 -1.29 -7.29 12.11
C LEU A 97 -2.81 -7.29 12.32
N VAL A 98 -3.42 -6.12 12.49
CA VAL A 98 -4.87 -5.99 12.64
C VAL A 98 -5.59 -6.55 11.41
N SER A 99 -5.14 -6.20 10.21
CA SER A 99 -5.78 -6.64 8.96
C SER A 99 -5.63 -8.15 8.76
N VAL A 100 -4.48 -8.75 9.06
CA VAL A 100 -4.28 -10.20 8.93
C VAL A 100 -5.10 -10.98 9.97
N VAL A 101 -5.26 -10.46 11.19
CA VAL A 101 -6.12 -11.08 12.21
C VAL A 101 -7.60 -11.00 11.82
N LEU A 102 -8.07 -9.84 11.36
CA LEU A 102 -9.47 -9.63 11.00
C LEU A 102 -9.83 -10.25 9.65
N MET A 103 -8.92 -10.21 8.69
CA MET A 103 -9.12 -10.65 7.31
C MET A 103 -7.81 -11.18 6.70
N PRO A 104 -7.45 -12.45 6.94
CA PRO A 104 -6.21 -13.04 6.42
C PRO A 104 -6.07 -12.98 4.89
N SER A 105 -7.20 -13.04 4.17
CA SER A 105 -7.26 -12.97 2.70
C SER A 105 -7.00 -11.57 2.12
N SER A 106 -6.83 -10.55 2.95
CA SER A 106 -6.67 -9.14 2.55
C SER A 106 -5.38 -8.83 1.77
N GLY A 107 -4.36 -9.68 1.86
CA GLY A 107 -3.06 -9.47 1.21
C GLY A 107 -2.10 -8.54 1.97
N PHE A 108 -2.50 -7.99 3.13
CA PHE A 108 -1.64 -7.10 3.94
C PHE A 108 -0.35 -7.75 4.42
N TRP A 109 -0.27 -9.08 4.43
CA TRP A 109 0.97 -9.82 4.69
C TRP A 109 2.07 -9.52 3.67
N LEU A 110 1.77 -9.03 2.46
CA LEU A 110 2.74 -8.58 1.46
C LEU A 110 3.53 -7.34 1.88
N PHE A 111 3.11 -6.65 2.94
CA PHE A 111 3.87 -5.52 3.51
C PHE A 111 5.03 -5.98 4.39
N ALA A 112 5.12 -7.26 4.75
CA ALA A 112 6.14 -7.77 5.65
C ALA A 112 7.59 -7.44 5.22
N PRO A 113 7.98 -7.54 3.93
CA PRO A 113 9.33 -7.15 3.50
C PRO A 113 9.61 -5.65 3.73
N ALA A 114 8.64 -4.79 3.43
CA ALA A 114 8.76 -3.35 3.64
C ALA A 114 8.82 -3.00 5.13
N ILE A 115 7.94 -3.58 5.95
CA ILE A 115 7.92 -3.38 7.40
C ILE A 115 9.27 -3.78 8.01
N TRP A 116 9.77 -4.95 7.66
CA TRP A 116 11.06 -5.45 8.15
C TRP A 116 12.19 -4.49 7.79
N ALA A 117 12.22 -4.02 6.55
CA ALA A 117 13.23 -3.06 6.08
C ALA A 117 13.14 -1.73 6.83
N LEU A 118 11.95 -1.14 6.95
CA LEU A 118 11.71 0.13 7.63
C LEU A 118 12.16 0.09 9.09
N LEU A 119 11.82 -0.99 9.80
CA LEU A 119 12.19 -1.16 11.21
C LEU A 119 13.69 -1.41 11.41
N ARG A 120 14.37 -1.99 10.40
CA ARG A 120 15.82 -2.26 10.45
C ARG A 120 16.69 -1.18 9.83
N SER A 121 16.12 -0.17 9.19
CA SER A 121 16.87 0.97 8.63
C SER A 121 17.85 1.52 9.67
N ARG A 122 19.13 1.68 9.31
CA ARG A 122 20.18 2.31 10.15
C ARG A 122 20.86 3.42 9.37
N ARG A 123 21.53 4.35 10.06
CA ARG A 123 22.47 5.27 9.40
C ARG A 123 23.67 4.40 9.02
N ASP A 124 23.96 4.32 7.73
CA ASP A 124 25.19 3.73 7.21
C ASP A 124 26.40 4.57 7.64
#